data_AF-A0A6G2DGN7-F1
#
_entry.id   AF-A0A6G2DGN7-F1
#
_cell.length_a   1.000
_cell.length_b   1.000
_cell.length_c   1.000
_cell.angle_alpha   90.00
_cell.angle_beta   90.00
_cell.angle_gamma   90.00
#
_symmetry.space_group_name_H-M   'P 1'
#
loop_
_entity.id
_entity.type
_entity.pdbx_description
1 polymer ?
#
loop_
_entity_poly.entity_id
_entity_poly.type
_entity_poly.pdbx_seq_one_letter_code
_entity_poly.pdbx_strand_id
1 'polypeptide(L)'
;MKILIPTAKEMNTDSPSIEAIPLKPESQTVLDALALYSASQLESFYKVSAEKAAEEFQNIQALKRQTAQHYPALKLFDGLM
;
A
#
# COMPACT_ATOMS: atom_id res chain seq x y z
N MET A 1 5.87 -14.78 -23.67
CA MET A 1 4.59 -14.99 -22.95
C MET A 1 4.50 -13.99 -21.81
N LYS A 2 3.30 -13.52 -21.46
CA LYS A 2 3.06 -12.64 -20.30
C LYS A 2 2.14 -13.37 -19.32
N ILE A 3 2.46 -13.33 -18.03
CA ILE A 3 1.67 -13.94 -16.95
C ILE A 3 1.17 -12.79 -16.08
N LEU A 4 -0.13 -12.83 -15.74
CA LEU A 4 -0.74 -11.90 -14.79
C LEU A 4 -0.89 -12.63 -13.47
N ILE A 5 -0.30 -12.07 -12.41
CA ILE A 5 -0.36 -12.62 -11.05
C ILE A 5 -1.13 -11.61 -10.20
N PRO A 6 -2.14 -12.04 -9.43
CA PRO A 6 -2.85 -11.15 -8.51
C PRO A 6 -1.93 -10.68 -7.38
N THR A 7 -2.26 -9.54 -6.78
CA THR A 7 -1.59 -9.03 -5.57
C THR A 7 -2.12 -9.73 -4.31
N ALA A 8 -1.36 -9.69 -3.22
CA ALA A 8 -1.79 -10.17 -1.90
C ALA A 8 -2.17 -9.00 -0.97
N LYS A 9 -2.90 -9.30 0.10
CA LYS A 9 -3.22 -8.33 1.17
C LYS A 9 -2.10 -8.21 2.20
N GLU A 10 -1.43 -9.31 2.51
CA GLU A 10 -0.35 -9.37 3.47
C GLU A 10 0.98 -8.96 2.80
N MET A 11 1.83 -8.28 3.56
CA MET A 11 3.10 -7.73 3.09
C MET A 11 4.27 -8.24 3.93
N ASN A 12 5.32 -8.72 3.27
CA ASN A 12 6.59 -9.05 3.91
C ASN A 12 7.57 -7.86 3.82
N THR A 13 7.90 -7.29 4.97
CA THR A 13 8.82 -6.16 5.10
C THR A 13 10.19 -6.54 5.68
N ASP A 14 10.51 -7.83 5.77
CA ASP A 14 11.78 -8.33 6.33
C ASP A 14 12.99 -8.10 5.39
N SER A 15 12.72 -7.73 4.14
CA SER A 15 13.75 -7.39 3.16
C SER A 15 14.31 -5.98 3.39
N PRO A 16 15.54 -5.66 2.92
CA PRO A 16 16.02 -4.28 2.93
C PRO A 16 15.18 -3.40 1.99
N SER A 17 14.95 -2.14 2.38
CA SER A 17 14.30 -1.17 1.49
C SER A 17 15.18 -0.88 0.28
N ILE A 18 14.53 -0.72 -0.87
CA ILE A 18 15.16 -0.30 -2.12
C ILE A 18 14.93 1.19 -2.38
N GLU A 19 15.59 1.71 -3.40
CA GLU A 19 15.37 3.09 -3.86
C GLU A 19 13.93 3.27 -4.37
N ALA A 20 13.31 4.38 -3.99
CA ALA A 20 11.95 4.70 -4.34
C ALA A 20 11.83 5.00 -5.85
N ILE A 21 10.91 4.32 -6.53
CA ILE A 21 10.51 4.70 -7.89
C ILE A 21 9.31 5.62 -7.77
N PRO A 22 9.33 6.83 -8.36
CA PRO A 22 8.19 7.74 -8.28
C PRO A 22 6.95 7.09 -8.89
N LEU A 23 5.80 7.31 -8.23
CA LEU A 23 4.51 6.85 -8.73
C LEU A 23 4.19 7.54 -10.06
N LYS A 24 3.50 6.81 -10.93
CA LYS A 24 2.96 7.40 -12.16
C LYS A 24 1.85 8.42 -11.81
N PRO A 25 1.55 9.40 -12.69
CA PRO A 25 0.52 10.41 -12.42
C PRO A 25 -0.85 9.82 -12.06
N GLU A 26 -1.22 8.68 -12.66
CA GLU A 26 -2.48 8.00 -12.37
C GLU A 26 -2.49 7.43 -10.94
N SER A 27 -1.39 6.81 -10.52
CA SER A 27 -1.23 6.29 -9.16
C SER A 27 -1.15 7.42 -8.12
N GLN A 28 -0.52 8.54 -8.46
CA GLN A 28 -0.47 9.71 -7.59
C GLN A 28 -1.87 10.29 -7.36
N THR A 29 -2.70 10.35 -8.41
CA THR A 29 -4.10 10.80 -8.30
C THR A 29 -4.91 9.91 -7.36
N VAL A 30 -4.70 8.59 -7.42
CA VAL A 30 -5.35 7.65 -6.50
C VAL A 30 -4.86 7.86 -5.06
N LEU A 31 -3.55 8.03 -4.87
CA LEU A 31 -2.97 8.30 -3.55
C LEU A 31 -3.51 9.59 -2.93
N ASP A 32 -3.64 10.65 -3.74
CA ASP A 32 -4.19 11.93 -3.28
C ASP A 32 -5.65 11.80 -2.87
N ALA A 33 -6.45 11.03 -3.61
CA ALA A 33 -7.84 10.74 -3.24
C ALA A 33 -7.90 9.94 -1.93
N LEU A 34 -7.09 8.89 -1.78
CA LEU A 34 -7.04 8.06 -0.57
C LEU A 34 -6.57 8.84 0.67
N ALA A 35 -5.64 9.78 0.50
CA ALA A 35 -5.14 10.61 1.59
C ALA A 35 -6.16 11.61 2.16
N LEU A 36 -7.33 11.78 1.52
CA LEU A 36 -8.44 12.57 2.06
C LEU A 36 -9.31 11.79 3.06
N TYR A 37 -9.19 10.46 3.09
CA TYR A 37 -9.98 9.61 3.96
C TYR A 37 -9.36 9.54 5.37
N SER A 38 -10.21 9.55 6.39
CA SER A 38 -9.81 9.23 7.76
C SER A 38 -9.74 7.71 7.99
N ALA A 39 -9.04 7.28 9.05
CA ALA A 39 -8.95 5.86 9.41
C ALA A 39 -10.35 5.20 9.55
N SER A 40 -11.33 5.88 10.15
CA SER A 40 -12.70 5.36 10.27
C SER A 40 -13.42 5.24 8.93
N GLN A 41 -13.13 6.13 7.97
CA GLN A 41 -13.69 6.01 6.62
C GLN A 41 -13.03 4.86 5.86
N LEU A 42 -11.73 4.64 6.04
CA LEU A 42 -11.01 3.49 5.47
C LEU A 42 -11.50 2.17 6.05
N GLU A 43 -11.83 2.13 7.34
CA GLU A 43 -12.44 0.97 8.01
C GLU A 43 -13.73 0.55 7.33
N SER A 44 -14.65 1.50 7.14
CA SER A 44 -15.94 1.24 6.46
C SER A 44 -15.76 0.91 4.98
N PHE A 45 -14.83 1.60 4.30
CA PHE A 45 -14.58 1.43 2.88
C PHE A 45 -13.99 0.06 2.55
N TYR A 46 -12.94 -0.36 3.27
CA TYR A 46 -12.29 -1.66 3.08
C TYR A 46 -12.98 -2.80 3.82
N LYS A 47 -13.90 -2.50 4.73
CA LYS A 47 -14.57 -3.48 5.62
C LYS A 47 -13.55 -4.30 6.42
N VAL A 48 -12.56 -3.60 6.96
CA VAL A 48 -11.48 -4.17 7.79
C VAL A 48 -11.65 -3.72 9.24
N SER A 49 -10.86 -4.27 10.16
CA SER A 49 -10.86 -3.81 11.55
C SER A 49 -10.28 -2.39 11.67
N ALA A 50 -10.65 -1.67 12.73
CA ALA A 50 -10.10 -0.35 13.02
C ALA A 50 -8.56 -0.34 13.12
N GLU A 51 -7.96 -1.42 13.64
CA GLU A 51 -6.50 -1.58 13.69
C GLU A 51 -5.88 -1.62 12.29
N LYS A 52 -6.43 -2.44 11.39
CA LYS A 52 -5.96 -2.54 10.00
C LYS A 52 -6.22 -1.26 9.21
N ALA A 53 -7.33 -0.59 9.48
CA ALA A 53 -7.63 0.70 8.86
C ALA A 53 -6.66 1.81 9.31
N ALA A 54 -6.25 1.79 10.60
CA ALA A 54 -5.25 2.71 11.12
C ALA A 54 -3.85 2.43 10.51
N GLU A 55 -3.48 1.15 10.36
CA GLU A 55 -2.25 0.73 9.67
C GLU A 55 -2.23 1.27 8.22
N GLU A 56 -3.31 1.04 7.46
CA GLU A 56 -3.44 1.54 6.09
C GLU A 56 -3.41 3.06 6.00
N PHE A 57 -4.06 3.75 6.94
CA PHE A 57 -3.99 5.21 7.00
C PHE A 57 -2.54 5.70 7.18
N GLN A 58 -1.77 5.07 8.07
CA GLN A 58 -0.35 5.41 8.23
C GLN A 58 0.45 5.13 6.96
N ASN A 59 0.20 4.00 6.28
CA ASN A 59 0.85 3.64 5.03
C ASN A 59 0.60 4.71 3.93
N ILE A 60 -0.66 5.11 3.74
CA ILE A 60 -1.05 6.16 2.78
C ILE A 60 -0.34 7.49 3.10
N GLN A 61 -0.28 7.87 4.38
CA GLN A 61 0.37 9.10 4.81
C GLN A 61 1.90 9.03 4.62
N ALA A 62 2.53 7.88 4.87
CA ALA A 62 3.96 7.66 4.65
C ALA A 62 4.30 7.72 3.15
N LEU A 63 3.46 7.15 2.28
CA LEU A 63 3.61 7.24 0.83
C LEU A 63 3.50 8.69 0.35
N LYS A 64 2.50 9.43 0.85
CA LYS A 64 2.31 10.85 0.51
C LYS A 64 3.48 11.73 0.97
N ARG A 65 4.07 11.42 2.12
CA ARG A 65 5.24 12.12 2.67
C ARG A 65 6.57 11.63 2.09
N GLN A 66 6.54 10.63 1.20
CA GLN A 66 7.73 9.98 0.63
C GLN A 66 8.67 9.39 1.70
N THR A 67 8.13 9.02 2.86
CA THR A 67 8.87 8.39 3.97
C THR A 67 8.61 6.89 4.07
N ALA A 68 7.85 6.33 3.13
CA ALA A 68 7.58 4.90 3.07
C ALA A 68 8.84 4.11 2.68
N GLN A 69 8.96 2.90 3.20
CA GLN A 69 9.95 1.94 2.72
C GLN A 69 9.45 1.28 1.43
N HIS A 70 10.37 0.93 0.54
CA HIS A 70 10.04 0.39 -0.78
C HIS A 70 10.63 -0.99 -0.93
N TYR A 71 9.89 -1.90 -1.57
CA TYR A 71 10.30 -3.28 -1.74
C TYR A 71 9.96 -3.77 -3.15
N PRO A 72 10.73 -4.72 -3.72
CA PRO A 72 10.33 -5.39 -4.95
C PRO A 72 8.96 -6.07 -4.76
N ALA A 73 7.96 -5.72 -5.57
CA ALA A 73 6.59 -6.22 -5.44
C ALA A 73 6.50 -7.77 -5.37
N LEU A 74 7.36 -8.47 -6.11
CA LEU A 74 7.45 -9.93 -6.11
C LEU A 74 7.85 -10.52 -4.75
N LYS A 75 8.59 -9.77 -3.93
CA LYS A 75 9.02 -10.18 -2.59
C LYS A 75 8.13 -9.60 -1.49
N LEU A 76 7.38 -8.54 -1.81
CA LEU A 76 6.54 -7.84 -0.86
C LEU A 76 5.24 -8.59 -0.60
N PHE A 77 4.56 -9.08 -1.64
CA PHE A 77 3.28 -9.77 -1.47
C PHE A 77 3.46 -11.15 -0.85
N ASP A 78 2.88 -11.35 0.35
CA ASP A 78 3.03 -12.57 1.14
C ASP A 78 1.67 -13.22 1.45
N GLY A 79 0.98 -13.67 0.40
CA GLY A 79 -0.29 -14.38 0.53
C GLY A 79 -0.28 -15.66 -0.29
N LEU A 80 -0.73 -16.76 0.31
CA LEU A 80 -1.14 -17.93 -0.45
C LEU A 80 -2.40 -17.58 -1.26
N MET A 81 -2.37 -17.91 -2.55
CA MET A 81 -3.55 -17.81 -3.42
C MET A 81 -4.64 -18.79 -2.98
#